data_AF-A0A849QU78-F1
#
_entry.id   AF-A0A849QU78-F1
#
_cell.length_a   1.000
_cell.length_b   1.000
_cell.length_c   1.000
_cell.angle_alpha   90.00
_cell.angle_beta   90.00
_cell.angle_gamma   90.00
#
_symmetry.space_group_name_H-M   'P 1'
#
loop_
_entity.id
_entity.type
_entity.pdbx_description
1 polymer ?
#
loop_
_entity_poly.entity_id
_entity_poly.type
_entity_poly.pdbx_seq_one_letter_code
_entity_poly.pdbx_strand_id
1 'polypeptide(L)'
;MIKDVLNHLEEWTDRRRDNARFYSKALDDIDELEIPQIAEGRRHIFNQHTLRVNNGKRDKLKEFLEEQGISTAIYYPLALHLQPCFAFMGYKKGDFFGCGKSES
;
A
#
# COMPACT_ATOMS: atom_id res chain seq x y z
N MET A 1 28.77 -1.34 9.19
CA MET A 1 27.48 -1.88 8.71
C MET A 1 26.28 -1.10 9.23
N ILE A 2 25.93 -1.11 10.53
CA ILE A 2 24.77 -0.32 11.02
C ILE A 2 25.03 1.20 10.96
N LYS A 3 26.23 1.66 11.35
CA LYS A 3 26.60 3.08 11.30
C LYS A 3 26.49 3.68 9.89
N ASP A 4 26.92 2.92 8.89
CA ASP A 4 26.92 3.38 7.49
C ASP A 4 25.50 3.54 6.95
N VAL A 5 24.59 2.61 7.27
CA VAL A 5 23.16 2.70 6.91
C VAL A 5 22.49 3.93 7.54
N LEU A 6 22.79 4.23 8.81
CA LEU A 6 22.20 5.38 9.49
C LEU A 6 22.62 6.72 8.88
N ASN A 7 23.86 6.81 8.38
CA ASN A 7 24.36 8.03 7.74
C ASN A 7 23.61 8.38 6.44
N HIS A 8 23.08 7.38 5.74
CA HIS A 8 22.34 7.58 4.48
C HIS A 8 20.82 7.55 4.65
N LEU A 9 20.31 7.26 5.85
CA LEU A 9 18.88 7.05 6.08
C LEU A 9 18.03 8.27 5.73
N GLU A 10 18.49 9.48 6.09
CA GLU A 10 17.79 10.73 5.78
C GLU A 10 17.74 10.97 4.26
N GLU A 11 18.87 10.84 3.58
CA GLU A 11 18.97 11.00 2.13
C GLU A 11 18.05 10.01 1.39
N TRP A 12 18.05 8.73 1.79
CA TRP A 12 17.18 7.72 1.19
C TRP A 12 15.71 7.98 1.47
N THR A 13 15.40 8.48 2.67
CA THR A 13 14.04 8.86 3.04
C THR A 13 13.55 10.01 2.19
N ASP A 14 14.36 11.03 1.96
CA ASP A 14 14.00 12.17 1.13
C ASP A 14 13.80 11.77 -0.33
N ARG A 15 14.67 10.92 -0.89
CA ARG A 15 14.48 10.35 -2.23
C ARG A 15 13.20 9.53 -2.36
N ARG A 16 12.84 8.73 -1.35
CA ARG A 16 11.55 8.01 -1.33
C ARG A 16 10.37 8.99 -1.31
N ARG A 17 10.49 10.10 -0.60
CA ARG A 17 9.46 11.15 -0.52
C ARG A 17 9.32 11.92 -1.84
N ASP A 18 10.42 12.17 -2.54
CA ASP A 18 10.39 12.75 -3.89
C ASP A 18 9.64 11.85 -4.87
N ASN A 19 9.98 10.56 -4.91
CA ASN A 19 9.29 9.58 -5.74
C ASN A 19 7.81 9.48 -5.38
N ALA A 20 7.47 9.45 -4.10
CA ALA A 20 6.09 9.40 -3.64
C ALA A 20 5.30 10.65 -4.07
N ARG A 21 5.89 11.85 -3.98
CA ARG A 21 5.26 13.08 -4.48
C ARG A 21 5.02 13.03 -5.98
N PHE A 22 6.00 12.53 -6.73
CA PHE A 22 5.88 12.38 -8.18
C PHE A 22 4.71 11.46 -8.53
N TYR A 23 4.66 10.25 -7.96
CA TYR A 23 3.58 9.30 -8.21
C TYR A 23 2.22 9.81 -7.74
N SER A 24 2.14 10.37 -6.53
CA SER A 24 0.89 10.95 -6.02
C SER A 24 0.35 12.01 -6.98
N LYS A 25 1.20 12.90 -7.50
CA LYS A 25 0.78 13.93 -8.46
C LYS A 25 0.38 13.34 -9.82
N ALA A 26 1.12 12.34 -10.29
CA ALA A 26 0.90 11.74 -11.62
C ALA A 26 -0.30 10.79 -11.69
N LEU A 27 -0.85 10.40 -10.53
CA LEU A 27 -1.97 9.45 -10.43
C LEU A 27 -3.20 10.07 -9.75
N ASP A 28 -3.15 11.34 -9.37
CA ASP A 28 -4.22 12.05 -8.62
C ASP A 28 -5.50 12.24 -9.46
N ASP A 29 -5.37 12.20 -10.79
CA ASP A 29 -6.45 12.43 -11.75
C ASP A 29 -7.14 11.13 -12.21
N ILE A 30 -6.80 9.99 -11.62
CA ILE A 30 -7.38 8.69 -11.96
C ILE A 30 -8.45 8.33 -10.92
N ASP A 31 -9.73 8.49 -11.29
CA ASP A 31 -10.90 8.26 -10.40
C ASP A 31 -10.94 6.84 -9.78
N GLU A 32 -10.41 5.83 -10.48
CA GLU A 32 -10.36 4.46 -9.96
C GLU A 32 -9.26 4.22 -8.91
N LEU A 33 -8.39 5.20 -8.65
CA LEU A 33 -7.30 5.09 -7.70
C LEU A 33 -7.47 6.04 -6.51
N GLU A 34 -7.22 5.53 -5.31
CA GLU A 34 -6.98 6.39 -4.14
C GLU A 34 -5.48 6.42 -3.84
N ILE A 35 -4.90 7.63 -3.88
CA ILE A 35 -3.50 7.87 -3.55
C ILE A 35 -3.28 7.94 -2.02
N PRO A 36 -2.08 7.58 -1.51
CA PRO A 36 -1.79 7.60 -0.09
C PRO A 36 -1.78 9.05 0.45
N GLN A 37 -2.62 9.32 1.44
CA GLN A 37 -2.70 10.62 2.11
C GLN A 37 -1.73 10.68 3.30
N ILE A 38 -1.10 11.84 3.48
CA ILE A 38 -0.24 12.11 4.64
C ILE A 38 -1.02 12.99 5.60
N ALA A 39 -1.31 12.49 6.80
CA ALA A 39 -1.95 13.28 7.85
C ALA A 39 -1.07 14.48 8.26
N GLU A 40 -1.74 15.58 8.63
CA GLU A 40 -1.09 16.82 9.04
C GLU A 40 -0.08 16.60 10.18
N GLY A 41 1.04 17.33 10.12
CA GLY A 41 2.12 17.23 11.11
C GLY A 41 2.92 15.93 11.06
N ARG A 42 2.67 15.01 10.10
CA ARG A 42 3.40 13.75 9.98
C ARG A 42 4.43 13.77 8.86
N ARG A 43 5.60 13.17 9.14
CA ARG A 43 6.62 12.86 8.14
C ARG A 43 6.53 11.38 7.76
N HIS A 44 5.92 11.09 6.61
CA HIS A 44 5.88 9.73 6.07
C HIS A 44 7.21 9.37 5.37
N ILE A 45 7.77 8.20 5.66
CA ILE A 45 9.05 7.72 5.09
C ILE A 45 8.89 6.91 3.80
N PHE A 46 7.65 6.54 3.44
CA PHE A 46 7.31 5.78 2.25
C PHE A 46 8.13 4.49 2.08
N ASN A 47 8.12 3.63 3.09
CA ASN A 47 8.63 2.26 2.91
C ASN A 47 7.81 1.49 1.87
N GLN A 48 6.54 1.84 1.74
CA GLN A 48 5.62 1.40 0.69
C GLN A 48 4.87 2.63 0.18
N HIS A 49 4.59 2.67 -1.13
CA HIS A 49 3.69 3.63 -1.76
C HIS A 49 2.43 2.87 -2.17
N THR A 50 1.47 2.79 -1.26
CA THR A 50 0.29 1.92 -1.41
C THR A 50 -0.86 2.70 -2.03
N LEU A 51 -1.36 2.19 -3.15
CA LEU A 51 -2.58 2.68 -3.81
C LEU A 51 -3.76 1.79 -3.41
N ARG A 52 -4.96 2.36 -3.32
CA ARG A 52 -6.20 1.56 -3.32
C ARG A 52 -6.82 1.63 -4.70
N VAL A 53 -7.26 0.48 -5.19
CA VAL A 53 -7.94 0.37 -6.48
C VAL A 53 -9.41 0.12 -6.21
N ASN A 54 -10.25 1.02 -6.71
CA ASN A 54 -11.69 0.96 -6.52
C ASN A 54 -12.33 -0.07 -7.46
N ASN A 55 -13.61 -0.36 -7.22
CA ASN A 55 -14.46 -1.19 -8.08
C ASN A 55 -13.98 -2.64 -8.32
N GLY A 56 -13.20 -3.21 -7.39
CA GLY A 56 -12.71 -4.59 -7.50
C GLY A 56 -11.87 -4.81 -8.76
N LYS A 57 -10.94 -3.90 -9.06
CA LYS A 57 -10.03 -4.00 -10.22
C LYS A 57 -8.58 -4.19 -9.81
N ARG A 58 -8.30 -4.42 -8.52
CA ARG A 58 -6.93 -4.51 -7.98
C ARG A 58 -6.14 -5.61 -8.66
N ASP A 59 -6.72 -6.82 -8.75
CA ASP A 59 -6.01 -7.97 -9.32
C ASP A 59 -5.75 -7.78 -10.81
N LYS A 60 -6.74 -7.26 -11.56
CA LYS A 60 -6.57 -6.91 -12.98
C LYS A 60 -5.48 -5.86 -13.22
N LEU A 61 -5.40 -4.83 -12.38
CA LEU A 61 -4.36 -3.82 -12.48
C LEU A 61 -2.98 -4.43 -12.19
N LYS A 62 -2.88 -5.29 -11.18
CA LYS A 62 -1.63 -6.01 -10.87
C LYS A 62 -1.17 -6.84 -12.07
N GLU A 63 -2.05 -7.62 -12.67
CA GLU A 63 -1.74 -8.45 -13.85
C GLU A 63 -1.28 -7.59 -15.02
N PHE A 64 -2.01 -6.52 -15.34
CA PHE A 64 -1.63 -5.59 -16.39
C PHE A 64 -0.24 -4.98 -16.15
N LEU A 65 0.04 -4.51 -14.94
CA LEU A 65 1.35 -3.94 -14.60
C LEU A 65 2.47 -4.98 -14.72
N GLU A 66 2.22 -6.22 -14.32
CA GLU A 66 3.16 -7.34 -14.43
C GLU A 66 3.49 -7.65 -15.90
N GLU A 67 2.49 -7.65 -16.79
CA GLU A 67 2.68 -7.78 -18.24
C GLU A 67 3.51 -6.64 -18.84
N GLN A 68 3.43 -5.44 -18.25
CA GLN A 68 4.28 -4.29 -18.62
C GLN A 68 5.66 -4.28 -17.94
N GLY A 69 6.00 -5.34 -17.20
CA GLY A 69 7.28 -5.46 -16.49
C GLY A 69 7.38 -4.65 -15.20
N ILE A 70 6.24 -4.18 -14.66
CA ILE A 70 6.15 -3.39 -13.43
C ILE A 70 5.73 -4.31 -12.28
N SER A 71 6.67 -4.61 -11.39
CA SER A 71 6.41 -5.45 -10.21
C SER A 71 5.60 -4.69 -9.15
N THR A 72 4.60 -5.36 -8.57
CA THR A 72 3.78 -4.83 -7.47
C THR A 72 3.56 -5.89 -6.39
N ALA A 73 3.20 -5.44 -5.18
CA ALA A 73 2.92 -6.30 -4.04
C ALA A 73 1.63 -5.88 -3.31
N ILE A 74 0.90 -6.86 -2.77
CA ILE A 74 -0.31 -6.63 -1.98
C ILE A 74 0.04 -6.67 -0.49
N TYR A 75 -0.26 -5.60 0.23
CA TYR A 75 0.04 -5.48 1.65
C TYR A 75 -1.20 -4.99 2.43
N TYR A 76 -2.01 -5.86 3.05
CA TYR A 76 -1.95 -7.32 3.08
C TYR A 76 -3.15 -7.95 2.34
N PRO A 77 -3.02 -9.16 1.77
CA PRO A 77 -4.09 -9.78 0.98
C PRO A 77 -5.29 -10.25 1.81
N LEU A 78 -5.06 -10.60 3.09
CA LEU A 78 -6.10 -11.06 4.00
C LEU A 78 -5.93 -10.38 5.35
N ALA A 79 -7.04 -9.82 5.85
CA ALA A 79 -7.08 -9.20 7.16
C ALA A 79 -6.77 -10.16 8.29
N LEU A 80 -6.17 -9.61 9.35
CA LEU A 80 -5.64 -10.39 10.47
C LEU A 80 -6.70 -11.30 11.12
N HIS A 81 -7.90 -10.78 11.36
CA HIS A 81 -9.01 -11.53 12.00
C HIS A 81 -9.56 -12.68 11.14
N LEU A 82 -9.20 -12.73 9.86
CA LEU A 82 -9.59 -13.81 8.93
C LEU A 82 -8.48 -14.83 8.72
N GLN A 83 -7.29 -14.61 9.27
CA GLN A 83 -6.19 -15.55 9.14
C GLN A 83 -6.49 -16.83 9.95
N PRO A 84 -6.15 -18.03 9.45
CA PRO A 84 -6.46 -19.30 10.11
C PRO A 84 -5.95 -19.40 11.56
N CYS A 85 -4.79 -18.80 11.86
CA CYS A 85 -4.23 -18.78 13.21
C CYS A 85 -5.08 -18.02 14.22
N PHE A 86 -6.00 -17.15 13.78
CA PHE A 86 -6.93 -16.40 14.63
C PHE A 86 -8.36 -16.96 14.62
N ALA A 87 -8.60 -18.13 13.98
CA ALA A 87 -9.94 -18.72 13.90
C ALA A 87 -10.60 -18.95 15.27
N PHE A 88 -9.79 -19.21 16.31
CA PHE A 88 -10.27 -19.40 17.68
C PHE A 88 -10.96 -18.14 18.28
N MET A 89 -10.74 -16.96 17.70
CA MET A 89 -11.38 -15.71 18.13
C MET A 89 -12.82 -15.57 17.62
N GLY A 90 -13.27 -16.42 16.69
CA GLY A 90 -14.66 -16.46 16.22
C GLY A 90 -15.10 -15.31 15.32
N TYR A 91 -14.19 -14.40 14.94
CA TYR A 91 -14.49 -13.28 14.04
C TYR A 91 -14.78 -13.74 12.60
N LYS A 92 -15.61 -12.96 11.90
CA LYS A 92 -16.09 -13.21 10.54
C LYS A 92 -15.88 -11.99 9.65
N LYS A 93 -16.00 -12.19 8.33
CA LYS A 93 -15.98 -11.09 7.36
C LYS A 93 -17.13 -10.13 7.71
N GLY A 94 -16.82 -8.85 7.84
CA GLY A 94 -17.79 -7.81 8.16
C GLY A 94 -17.72 -7.33 9.62
N ASP A 95 -17.09 -8.09 10.52
CA ASP A 95 -16.94 -7.67 11.92
C ASP A 95 -16.03 -6.44 12.06
N PHE A 96 -15.10 -6.25 11.11
CA PHE A 96 -14.24 -5.08 11.01
C PHE A 96 -14.44 -4.40 9.65
N PHE A 97 -15.06 -3.21 9.67
CA PHE A 97 -15.35 -2.43 8.48
C PHE A 97 -14.05 -1.99 7.76
N GLY A 98 -14.05 -2.02 6.43
CA GLY A 98 -12.87 -1.70 5.61
C GLY A 98 -11.74 -2.75 5.64
N CYS A 99 -11.91 -3.84 6.40
CA CYS A 99 -10.91 -4.89 6.58
C CYS A 99 -11.39 -6.26 6.04
N GLY A 100 -12.45 -6.31 5.22
CA GLY A 100 -12.86 -7.52 4.51
C GLY A 100 -12.14 -7.62 3.17
N LYS A 101 -11.81 -8.84 2.71
CA LYS A 101 -11.12 -9.15 1.42
C LYS A 101 -11.25 -8.01 0.39
N SER A 102 -10.11 -7.57 -0.16
CA SER A 102 -10.09 -6.84 -1.43
C SER A 102 -10.93 -7.65 -2.40
N GLU A 103 -12.12 -7.17 -2.73
CA GLU A 103 -12.95 -7.77 -3.76
C GLU A 103 -12.08 -7.78 -5.02
N SER A 104 -11.84 -8.99 -5.50
CA SER A 104 -11.07 -9.31 -6.71
C SER A 104 -11.56 -8.50 -7.89
#